data_AF-A0A1I2EW98-F1
#
_entry.id   AF-A0A1I2EW98-F1
#
_cell.length_a   1.000
_cell.length_b   1.000
_cell.length_c   1.000
_cell.angle_alpha   90.00
_cell.angle_beta   90.00
_cell.angle_gamma   90.00
#
_symmetry.space_group_name_H-M   'P 1'
#
loop_
_entity.id
_entity.type
_entity.pdbx_description
1 polymer ?
#
loop_
_entity_poly.entity_id
_entity_poly.type
_entity_poly.pdbx_seq_one_letter_code
_entity_poly.pdbx_strand_id
1 'polypeptide(L)'
;MAKDIWVYADWVTLNGPRLMGRLHVDQERGKETFSFNYDQEWLTSAIALKLDPDLDLFTGPQYVRNEKPNFGIFTDSSPDRWGRVLMKRKEAYLARQEKRSENQEHYLTVCTD
;
A
#
# COMPACT_ATOMS: atom_id res chain seq x y z
N MET A 1 3.04 5.47 13.92
CA MET A 1 2.10 4.36 14.16
C MET A 1 2.26 3.41 13.02
N ALA A 2 2.59 2.15 13.30
CA ALA A 2 2.83 1.17 12.27
C ALA A 2 1.52 0.53 11.77
N LYS A 3 1.42 0.25 10.47
CA LYS A 3 0.28 -0.38 9.83
C LYS A 3 0.76 -1.38 8.77
N ASP A 4 0.09 -2.51 8.69
CA ASP A 4 0.25 -3.48 7.61
C ASP A 4 -0.87 -3.32 6.57
N ILE A 5 -0.50 -3.39 5.31
CA ILE A 5 -1.40 -3.39 4.15
C ILE A 5 -1.12 -4.66 3.35
N TRP A 6 -2.12 -5.51 3.18
CA TRP A 6 -2.00 -6.69 2.32
C TRP A 6 -2.07 -6.29 0.85
N VAL A 7 -1.14 -6.81 0.06
CA VAL A 7 -1.06 -6.53 -1.37
C VAL A 7 -1.42 -7.80 -2.11
N TYR A 8 -2.46 -7.71 -2.95
CA TYR A 8 -2.92 -8.80 -3.79
C TYR A 8 -2.67 -8.47 -5.26
N ALA A 9 -2.42 -9.53 -6.02
CA ALA A 9 -2.35 -9.52 -7.46
C ALA A 9 -3.61 -10.20 -8.00
N ASP A 10 -4.38 -9.50 -8.85
CA ASP A 10 -5.58 -10.05 -9.49
C ASP A 10 -5.59 -9.79 -11.00
N TRP A 11 -4.74 -10.53 -11.71
CA TRP A 11 -4.51 -10.37 -13.13
C TRP A 11 -5.39 -11.40 -13.83
N VAL A 12 -5.84 -11.14 -15.05
CA VAL A 12 -6.74 -12.04 -15.81
C VAL A 12 -6.23 -13.50 -15.84
N THR A 13 -4.92 -13.71 -15.88
CA THR A 13 -4.29 -15.04 -15.92
C THR A 13 -4.18 -15.76 -14.57
N LEU A 14 -4.48 -15.09 -13.45
CA LEU A 14 -4.34 -15.65 -12.09
C LEU A 14 -5.55 -16.45 -11.62
N ASN A 15 -6.67 -16.39 -12.34
CA ASN A 15 -7.94 -17.01 -11.96
C ASN A 15 -8.40 -16.59 -10.55
N GLY A 16 -8.17 -15.33 -10.19
CA GLY A 16 -8.57 -14.71 -8.92
C GLY A 16 -7.40 -14.06 -8.16
N PRO A 17 -7.71 -13.33 -7.07
CA PRO A 17 -6.73 -12.59 -6.30
C PRO A 17 -5.78 -13.54 -5.57
N ARG A 18 -4.49 -13.28 -5.70
CA ARG A 18 -3.42 -13.99 -5.00
C ARG A 18 -2.63 -13.04 -4.12
N LEU A 19 -2.37 -13.45 -2.88
CA LEU A 19 -1.55 -12.67 -1.96
C LEU A 19 -0.12 -12.55 -2.53
N MET A 20 0.32 -11.32 -2.78
CA MET A 20 1.67 -11.02 -3.24
C MET A 20 2.60 -10.78 -2.05
N GLY A 21 2.10 -10.12 -1.01
CA GLY A 21 2.89 -9.78 0.15
C GLY A 21 2.22 -8.75 1.03
N ARG A 22 3.03 -8.12 1.90
CA ARG A 22 2.59 -7.11 2.85
C ARG A 22 3.46 -5.86 2.71
N LEU A 23 2.81 -4.72 2.53
CA LEU A 23 3.39 -3.39 2.64
C LEU A 23 3.23 -2.91 4.08
N HIS A 24 4.35 -2.76 4.76
CA HIS A 24 4.43 -2.16 6.08
C HIS A 24 4.66 -0.66 5.94
N VAL A 25 3.85 0.12 6.67
CA VAL A 25 3.97 1.57 6.76
C VAL A 25 4.26 1.91 8.21
N ASP A 26 5.41 2.53 8.46
CA ASP A 26 5.69 3.15 9.73
C ASP A 26 5.67 4.67 9.60
N GLN A 27 5.14 5.34 10.61
CA GLN A 27 5.04 6.79 10.64
C GLN A 27 5.74 7.30 11.89
N GLU A 28 6.88 7.95 11.68
CA GLU A 28 7.69 8.59 12.72
C GLU A 28 7.87 10.07 12.42
N ARG A 29 7.56 10.93 13.38
CA ARG A 29 7.78 12.40 13.32
C ARG A 29 7.26 13.08 12.03
N GLY A 30 6.15 12.58 11.49
CA GLY A 30 5.53 13.11 10.26
C GLY A 30 6.16 12.62 8.96
N LYS A 31 7.12 11.69 9.01
CA LYS A 31 7.67 10.99 7.86
C LYS A 31 7.13 9.55 7.85
N GLU A 32 6.69 9.11 6.68
CA GLU A 32 6.32 7.72 6.43
C GLU A 32 7.52 6.95 5.87
N THR A 33 7.75 5.76 6.41
CA THR A 33 8.74 4.79 5.92
C THR A 33 8.00 3.55 5.46
N PHE A 34 8.25 3.13 4.24
CA PHE A 34 7.62 1.96 3.64
C PHE A 34 8.62 0.80 3.55
N SER A 35 8.17 -0.39 3.91
CA SER A 35 8.87 -1.62 3.60
C SER A 35 7.91 -2.68 3.05
N PHE A 36 8.39 -3.50 2.13
CA PHE A 36 7.58 -4.54 1.51
C PHE A 36 8.20 -5.91 1.76
N ASN A 37 7.36 -6.89 2.07
CA ASN A 37 7.77 -8.28 2.22
C ASN A 37 6.88 -9.16 1.34
N TYR A 38 7.49 -9.89 0.42
CA TYR A 38 6.77 -10.85 -0.41
C TYR A 38 6.25 -12.02 0.41
N ASP A 39 5.12 -12.56 -0.01
CA ASP A 39 4.64 -13.86 0.47
C ASP A 39 5.51 -14.99 -0.10
N GLN A 40 5.75 -16.03 0.71
CA GLN A 40 6.58 -17.15 0.31
C GLN A 40 5.97 -17.93 -0.86
N GLU A 41 4.65 -18.10 -0.89
CA GLU A 41 3.93 -18.79 -1.97
C GLU A 41 3.96 -17.97 -3.26
N TRP A 42 4.00 -16.63 -3.15
CA TRP A 42 4.19 -15.77 -4.31
C TRP A 42 5.58 -15.98 -4.92
N LEU A 43 6.64 -15.94 -4.11
CA LEU A 43 8.02 -16.08 -4.59
C LEU A 43 8.33 -17.44 -5.24
N THR A 44 7.69 -18.51 -4.77
CA THR A 44 7.89 -19.86 -5.33
C THR A 44 7.03 -20.13 -6.56
N SER A 45 6.11 -19.22 -6.88
CA SER A 45 5.22 -19.37 -8.03
C SER A 45 5.91 -18.99 -9.35
N ALA A 46 5.52 -19.64 -10.44
CA ALA A 46 6.05 -19.37 -11.79
C ALA A 46 5.66 -17.98 -12.34
N ILE A 47 4.83 -17.23 -11.62
CA ILE A 47 4.30 -15.92 -11.99
C ILE A 47 4.97 -14.78 -11.21
N ALA A 48 5.94 -15.08 -10.35
CA ALA A 48 6.69 -14.06 -9.62
C ALA A 48 7.42 -13.16 -10.61
N LEU A 49 6.99 -11.89 -10.67
CA LEU A 49 7.47 -10.91 -11.63
C LEU A 49 8.12 -9.76 -10.88
N LYS A 50 9.24 -9.25 -11.41
CA LYS A 50 9.85 -8.02 -10.92
C LYS A 50 9.03 -6.84 -11.44
N LEU A 51 8.18 -6.28 -10.57
CA LEU A 51 7.23 -5.22 -10.92
C LEU A 51 7.79 -3.81 -10.73
N ASP A 52 8.79 -3.67 -9.85
CA ASP A 52 9.43 -2.39 -9.53
C ASP A 52 10.95 -2.59 -9.51
N PRO A 53 11.75 -1.64 -10.02
CA PRO A 53 13.21 -1.69 -9.92
C PRO A 53 13.75 -1.88 -8.50
N ASP A 54 13.04 -1.34 -7.50
CA ASP A 54 13.38 -1.38 -6.07
C ASP A 54 12.74 -2.56 -5.33
N LEU A 55 11.98 -3.43 -6.02
CA LEU A 55 11.44 -4.68 -5.48
C LEU A 55 12.12 -5.88 -6.12
N ASP A 56 13.10 -6.45 -5.41
CA ASP A 56 13.78 -7.66 -5.84
C ASP A 56 13.01 -8.91 -5.35
N LEU A 57 13.15 -10.05 -6.03
CA LEU A 57 12.38 -11.26 -5.71
C LEU A 57 13.05 -12.09 -4.61
N PHE A 58 13.03 -11.59 -3.37
CA PHE A 58 13.54 -12.31 -2.21
C PHE A 58 12.68 -12.08 -0.95
N THR A 59 12.90 -12.94 0.05
CA THR A 59 12.15 -12.94 1.31
C THR A 59 12.65 -11.89 2.31
N GLY A 60 11.74 -11.38 3.13
CA GLY A 60 12.08 -10.40 4.17
C GLY A 60 11.81 -8.95 3.74
N PRO A 61 11.95 -8.01 4.69
CA PRO A 61 11.59 -6.62 4.44
C PRO A 61 12.57 -5.96 3.48
N GLN A 62 12.01 -5.39 2.42
CA GLN A 62 12.72 -4.57 1.44
C GLN A 62 12.36 -3.11 1.66
N TYR A 63 13.30 -2.21 1.38
CA TYR A 63 13.13 -0.77 1.55
C TYR A 63 13.49 -0.06 0.24
N VAL A 64 12.82 1.06 0.01
CA VAL A 64 13.06 1.94 -1.13
C VAL A 64 14.50 2.46 -1.16
N ARG A 65 15.07 2.57 -2.36
CA ARG A 65 16.43 3.11 -2.57
C ARG A 65 16.36 4.60 -2.88
N ASN A 66 17.48 5.31 -2.68
CA ASN A 66 17.71 6.70 -3.13
C ASN A 66 16.68 7.72 -2.61
N GLU A 67 16.30 7.65 -1.33
CA GLU A 67 15.41 8.62 -0.66
C GLU A 67 14.02 8.79 -1.29
N LYS A 68 13.58 7.84 -2.11
CA LYS A 68 12.21 7.84 -2.65
C LYS A 68 11.19 7.77 -1.49
N PRO A 69 10.02 8.41 -1.64
CA PRO A 69 9.00 8.39 -0.60
C PRO A 69 8.28 7.04 -0.48
N ASN A 70 8.22 6.22 -1.55
CA ASN A 70 7.61 4.88 -1.58
C ASN A 70 8.10 4.10 -2.82
N PHE A 71 7.78 2.80 -2.92
CA PHE A 71 7.96 2.00 -4.13
C PHE A 71 7.09 2.56 -5.25
N GLY A 72 7.64 2.66 -6.46
CA GLY A 72 6.96 3.26 -7.61
C GLY A 72 5.63 2.59 -7.90
N ILE A 73 5.57 1.27 -7.82
CA ILE A 73 4.33 0.49 -8.06
C ILE A 73 3.15 0.93 -7.17
N PHE A 74 3.40 1.34 -5.91
CA PHE A 74 2.33 1.77 -5.00
C PHE A 74 2.00 3.25 -5.15
N THR A 75 2.84 4.04 -5.83
CA THR A 75 2.59 5.47 -6.01
C THR A 75 1.53 5.76 -7.07
N ASP A 76 1.37 4.90 -8.07
CA ASP A 76 0.39 5.10 -9.14
C ASP A 76 -1.06 5.08 -8.61
N SER A 77 -1.32 4.25 -7.61
CA SER A 77 -2.62 4.20 -6.93
C SER A 77 -2.74 5.18 -5.75
N SER A 78 -1.68 5.90 -5.40
CA SER A 78 -1.74 6.85 -4.27
C SER A 78 -2.37 8.17 -4.70
N PRO A 79 -3.42 8.66 -4.01
CA PRO A 79 -4.02 9.95 -4.33
C PRO A 79 -3.01 11.07 -4.16
N ASP A 80 -3.04 12.01 -5.10
CA ASP A 80 -2.24 13.22 -5.05
C ASP A 80 -2.66 14.14 -3.89
N ARG A 81 -2.01 15.30 -3.76
CA ARG A 81 -2.31 16.23 -2.66
C ARG A 81 -3.79 16.66 -2.65
N TRP A 82 -4.43 16.80 -3.81
CA TRP A 82 -5.82 17.21 -3.90
C TRP A 82 -6.76 16.05 -3.55
N GLY A 83 -6.50 14.84 -4.05
CA GLY A 83 -7.21 13.63 -3.69
C GLY A 83 -7.20 13.39 -2.18
N ARG A 84 -6.04 13.55 -1.53
CA ARG A 84 -5.92 13.47 -0.07
C ARG A 84 -6.79 14.49 0.67
N VAL A 85 -6.87 15.72 0.15
CA VAL A 85 -7.73 16.77 0.74
C VAL A 85 -9.22 16.41 0.58
N LEU A 86 -9.62 15.89 -0.59
CA LEU A 86 -11.01 15.47 -0.82
C LEU A 86 -11.42 14.31 0.08
N MET A 87 -10.55 13.30 0.24
CA MET A 87 -10.80 12.16 1.15
C MET A 87 -10.96 12.60 2.60
N LYS A 88 -10.07 13.47 3.11
CA LYS A 88 -10.19 14.04 4.45
C LYS A 88 -11.50 14.81 4.65
N ARG A 89 -11.92 15.59 3.64
CA ARG A 89 -13.19 16.32 3.70
C ARG A 89 -14.39 15.39 3.73
N LYS A 90 -14.37 14.31 2.92
CA LYS A 90 -15.41 13.28 2.91
C LYS A 90 -15.53 12.60 4.28
N GLU A 91 -14.41 12.18 4.85
CA GLU A 91 -14.37 11.51 6.16
C GLU A 91 -14.85 12.44 7.30
N ALA A 92 -14.40 13.70 7.31
CA ALA A 92 -14.89 14.69 8.26
C ALA A 92 -16.40 14.94 8.16
N TYR A 93 -16.96 14.90 6.95
CA TYR A 93 -18.40 15.00 6.73
C TYR A 93 -19.15 13.77 7.29
N LEU A 94 -18.68 12.55 6.99
CA LEU A 94 -19.27 11.30 7.48
C LEU A 94 -19.22 11.20 9.01
N ALA A 95 -18.06 11.51 9.61
CA ALA A 95 -17.89 11.48 11.06
C ALA A 95 -18.90 12.38 11.79
N ARG A 96 -19.22 13.55 11.23
CA ARG A 96 -20.24 14.46 11.76
C ARG A 96 -21.66 13.89 11.65
N GLN A 97 -22.00 13.28 10.52
CA GLN A 97 -23.31 12.63 10.32
C GLN A 97 -23.50 11.46 11.29
N GLU A 98 -22.44 10.67 11.48
CA GLU A 98 -22.43 9.47 12.32
C GLU A 98 -22.15 9.75 13.80
N LYS A 99 -21.90 11.02 14.18
CA LYS A 99 -21.54 11.46 15.54
C LYS A 99 -20.36 10.67 16.14
N ARG A 100 -19.36 10.38 15.30
CA ARG A 100 -18.09 9.73 15.70
C ARG A 100 -16.91 10.65 15.48
N SER A 101 -15.74 10.27 15.99
CA SER A 101 -14.47 10.90 15.63
C SER A 101 -14.06 10.54 14.19
N GLU A 102 -13.29 11.43 13.56
CA GLU A 102 -12.66 11.17 12.26
C GLU A 102 -11.69 9.99 12.36
N ASN A 103 -11.83 9.04 11.45
CA ASN A 103 -10.91 7.92 11.30
C ASN A 103 -9.69 8.37 10.50
N GLN A 104 -8.51 7.90 10.90
CA GLN A 104 -7.32 8.07 10.06
C GLN A 104 -7.28 6.97 8.99
N GLU A 105 -7.75 7.29 7.79
CA GLU A 105 -7.60 6.42 6.63
C GLU A 105 -6.24 6.61 5.96
N HIS A 106 -5.55 5.50 5.71
CA HIS A 106 -4.31 5.51 4.92
C HIS A 106 -4.68 5.39 3.45
N TYR A 107 -4.12 6.26 2.62
CA TYR A 107 -4.58 6.44 1.25
C TYR A 107 -4.44 5.19 0.35
N LEU A 108 -3.45 4.35 0.65
CA LEU A 108 -3.24 3.06 -0.03
C LEU A 108 -4.29 1.99 0.31
N THR A 109 -5.12 2.19 1.33
CA THR A 109 -6.17 1.23 1.72
C THR A 109 -7.46 1.42 0.91
N VAL A 110 -7.61 2.54 0.18
CA VAL A 110 -8.89 2.92 -0.46
C VAL A 110 -8.95 2.51 -1.94
N CYS A 111 -7.87 1.99 -2.51
CA CYS A 111 -7.84 1.46 -3.87
C CYS A 111 -8.27 -0.02 -3.86
N THR A 112 -9.55 -0.25 -3.61
CA THR A 112 -10.22 -1.50 -4.00
C THR A 112 -11.24 -1.10 -5.05
N ASP A 113 -11.07 -1.60 -6.27
CA ASP A 113 -12.08 -1.54 -7.34
C ASP A 113 -13.38 -2.21 -6.90
#